data_AF-A0A920NJV2-F1
#
_entry.id   AF-A0A920NJV2-F1
#
_cell.length_a   1.000
_cell.length_b   1.000
_cell.length_c   1.000
_cell.angle_alpha   90.00
_cell.angle_beta   90.00
_cell.angle_gamma   90.00
#
_symmetry.space_group_name_H-M   'P 1'
#
loop_
_entity.id
_entity.type
_entity.pdbx_description
1 polymer ?
#
loop_
_entity_poly.entity_id
_entity_poly.type
_entity_poly.pdbx_seq_one_letter_code
_entity_poly.pdbx_strand_id
1 'polypeptide(L)' 'MKISKICYRASRYSNVGTKKERIERAKELMIKVGPSENDLEKYPHQFSGGQRQRIGITRALSINPEFIYVMNQFQL' A
#
# COMPACT_ATOMS: atom_id res chain seq x y z
N MET A 1 -11.75 7.46 -2.09
CA MET A 1 -10.58 7.38 -3.01
C MET A 1 -10.17 5.92 -3.17
N LYS A 2 -9.76 5.49 -4.38
CA LYS A 2 -9.31 4.10 -4.65
C LYS A 2 -8.03 3.75 -3.88
N ILE A 3 -7.83 2.45 -3.59
CA ILE A 3 -6.62 1.95 -2.90
C ILE A 3 -5.35 2.31 -3.67
N SER A 4 -5.36 2.24 -5.00
CA SER A 4 -4.21 2.64 -5.83
C SER A 4 -3.64 4.00 -5.44
N LYS A 5 -4.51 5.01 -5.41
CA LYS A 5 -4.14 6.37 -5.00
C LYS A 5 -3.69 6.47 -3.55
N ILE A 6 -4.10 5.58 -2.66
CA ILE A 6 -3.65 5.56 -1.26
C ILE A 6 -2.22 5.04 -1.20
N CYS A 7 -1.94 3.93 -1.89
CA CYS A 7 -0.64 3.25 -1.85
C CYS A 7 0.49 4.12 -2.37
N TYR A 8 0.37 4.73 -3.56
CA TYR A 8 1.47 5.55 -4.12
C TYR A 8 1.44 7.03 -3.74
N ARG A 9 0.53 7.46 -2.86
CA ARG A 9 0.39 8.88 -2.49
C ARG A 9 1.69 9.45 -1.93
N ALA A 10 2.38 8.68 -1.09
CA ALA A 10 3.63 9.11 -0.46
C ALA A 10 4.75 9.28 -1.49
N SER A 11 4.92 8.33 -2.42
CA SER A 11 5.88 8.43 -3.54
C SER A 11 5.58 9.63 -4.44
N ARG A 12 4.30 9.98 -4.63
CA ARG A 12 3.91 11.18 -5.38
C ARG A 12 4.37 12.47 -4.72
N TYR A 13 4.20 12.60 -3.40
CA TYR A 13 4.65 13.80 -2.68
C TYR A 13 6.16 13.90 -2.58
N SER A 14 6.83 12.76 -2.46
CA SER A 14 8.31 12.70 -2.37
C SER A 14 8.99 12.74 -3.74
N ASN A 15 8.23 12.98 -4.81
CA ASN A 15 8.66 12.97 -6.21
C ASN A 15 9.45 11.72 -6.65
N VAL A 16 9.15 10.55 -6.06
CA VAL A 16 9.82 9.28 -6.35
C VAL A 16 9.13 8.57 -7.51
N GLY A 17 9.85 8.32 -8.60
CA GLY A 17 9.37 7.59 -9.79
C GLY A 17 8.27 8.30 -10.58
N THR A 18 7.99 7.79 -11.77
CA THR A 18 6.88 8.20 -12.64
C THR A 18 5.54 7.66 -12.13
N LYS A 19 4.42 8.16 -12.68
CA LYS A 19 3.08 7.64 -12.34
C LYS A 19 2.96 6.13 -12.63
N LYS A 20 3.58 5.65 -13.71
CA LYS A 20 3.55 4.23 -14.09
C LYS A 20 4.32 3.38 -13.09
N GLU A 21 5.56 3.76 -12.77
CA GLU A 21 6.40 3.04 -11.80
C GLU A 21 5.77 3.01 -10.41
N ARG A 22 5.13 4.11 -9.99
CA ARG A 22 4.38 4.18 -8.73
C ARG A 22 3.23 3.18 -8.65
N ILE A 23 2.53 2.94 -9.77
CA ILE A 23 1.42 1.99 -9.84
C ILE A 23 1.96 0.56 -9.80
N GLU A 24 3.01 0.26 -10.58
CA GLU A 24 3.63 -1.07 -10.57
C GLU A 24 4.22 -1.41 -9.19
N ARG A 25 4.93 -0.47 -8.57
CA ARG A 25 5.40 -0.58 -7.18
C ARG A 25 4.27 -0.88 -6.21
N ALA A 26 3.12 -0.21 -6.37
CA ALA A 26 1.96 -0.45 -5.51
C ALA A 26 1.38 -1.85 -5.70
N LYS A 27 1.36 -2.39 -6.92
CA LYS A 27 0.94 -3.78 -7.21
C LYS A 27 1.85 -4.78 -6.52
N GLU A 28 3.16 -4.65 -6.73
CA GLU A 28 4.17 -5.50 -6.11
C GLU A 28 4.04 -5.54 -4.59
N LEU A 29 3.91 -4.36 -3.96
CA LEU A 29 3.82 -4.25 -2.51
C LEU A 29 2.49 -4.80 -1.97
N MET A 30 1.38 -4.64 -2.69
CA MET A 30 0.09 -5.22 -2.31
C MET A 30 0.18 -6.75 -2.25
N ILE A 31 0.75 -7.37 -3.28
CA ILE A 31 0.95 -8.84 -3.32
C ILE A 31 1.81 -9.29 -2.13
N LYS A 32 2.89 -8.57 -1.82
CA LYS A 32 3.78 -8.89 -0.69
C LYS A 32 3.11 -8.83 0.67
N VAL A 33 2.17 -7.90 0.87
CA VAL A 33 1.47 -7.80 2.16
C VAL A 33 0.22 -8.69 2.21
N GLY A 34 -0.25 -9.22 1.08
CA GLY A 34 -1.29 -10.28 1.02
C GLY A 34 -2.52 -9.98 0.15
N PRO A 35 -3.05 -8.74 0.06
CA PRO A 35 -4.12 -8.42 -0.88
C PRO A 35 -3.71 -8.61 -2.34
N SER A 36 -4.68 -8.87 -3.22
CA SER A 36 -4.43 -9.03 -4.66
C SER A 36 -4.06 -7.68 -5.29
N GLU A 37 -3.30 -7.68 -6.38
CA GLU A 37 -3.11 -6.46 -7.18
C GLU A 37 -4.43 -5.88 -7.71
N ASN A 38 -5.42 -6.74 -7.99
CA ASN A 38 -6.76 -6.33 -8.42
C ASN A 38 -7.51 -5.53 -7.35
N ASP A 39 -7.08 -5.61 -6.09
CA ASP A 39 -7.64 -4.85 -4.98
C ASP A 39 -7.28 -3.36 -5.03
N LEU A 40 -6.31 -2.96 -5.86
CA LEU A 40 -5.94 -1.55 -6.05
C LEU A 40 -7.08 -0.69 -6.60
N GLU A 41 -8.01 -1.29 -7.36
CA GLU A 41 -9.15 -0.59 -7.94
C GLU A 41 -10.33 -0.46 -6.97
N LYS A 42 -10.29 -1.15 -5.82
CA LYS A 42 -11.31 -1.11 -4.78
C LYS A 42 -11.20 0.14 -3.89
N TYR A 43 -12.16 0.28 -2.97
CA TYR A 43 -12.23 1.35 -1.98
C TYR A 43 -11.98 0.84 -0.55
N PRO A 44 -11.46 1.67 0.38
CA PRO A 44 -11.11 1.25 1.75
C PRO A 44 -12.20 0.55 2.56
N HIS A 45 -13.46 0.96 2.38
CA HIS A 45 -14.60 0.36 3.10
C HIS A 45 -14.90 -1.09 2.67
N GLN A 46 -14.29 -1.57 1.59
CA GLN A 46 -14.43 -2.95 1.08
C GLN A 46 -13.43 -3.93 1.72
N PHE A 47 -12.65 -3.48 2.71
CA PHE A 47 -11.59 -4.27 3.35
C PHE A 47 -11.82 -4.39 4.85
N SER A 48 -11.40 -5.51 5.45
CA SER A 48 -11.37 -5.69 6.90
C SER A 48 -10.37 -4.73 7.57
N GLY A 49 -10.46 -4.58 8.90
CA GLY A 49 -9.52 -3.77 9.67
C GLY A 49 -8.05 -4.16 9.44
N GLY A 50 -7.75 -5.47 9.47
CA GLY A 50 -6.40 -5.98 9.20
C GLY A 50 -5.95 -5.76 7.75
N GLN A 51 -6.84 -5.91 6.77
CA GLN A 51 -6.52 -5.58 5.37
C GLN A 51 -6.22 -4.08 5.19
N ARG A 52 -6.95 -3.19 5.87
CA ARG A 52 -6.67 -1.75 5.85
C ARG A 52 -5.32 -1.40 6.47
N GLN A 53 -4.90 -2.10 7.53
CA GLN A 53 -3.55 -1.95 8.07
C GLN A 53 -2.50 -2.37 7.05
N ARG A 54 -2.68 -3.53 6.39
CA ARG A 54 -1.80 -3.98 5.30
C ARG A 54 -1.68 -2.97 4.17
N ILE A 55 -2.79 -2.34 3.76
CA ILE A 55 -2.79 -1.24 2.79
C ILE A 55 -1.96 -0.04 3.31
N GLY A 56 -2.03 0.25 4.61
CA GLY A 56 -1.17 1.24 5.27
C GLY A 56 0.32 0.90 5.18
N ILE A 57 0.67 -0.38 5.36
CA ILE A 57 2.05 -0.88 5.21
C ILE A 57 2.52 -0.71 3.76
N THR A 58 1.71 -1.10 2.76
CA THR A 58 1.99 -0.87 1.33
C THR A 58 2.32 0.60 1.06
N ARG A 59 1.53 1.52 1.63
CA ARG A 59 1.77 2.95 1.48
C ARG A 59 3.09 3.39 2.11
N ALA A 60 3.43 2.91 3.29
CA ALA A 60 4.69 3.25 3.94
C ALA A 60 5.91 2.73 3.15
N LEU A 61 5.81 1.52 2.60
CA LEU A 61 6.87 0.91 1.77
C LEU A 61 7.01 1.55 0.38
N SER A 62 6.01 2.32 -0.08
CA SER A 62 6.01 2.93 -1.42
C SER A 62 7.14 3.92 -1.67
N ILE A 63 7.77 4.46 -0.61
CA ILE A 63 8.91 5.39 -0.68
C ILE A 63 10.26 4.71 -0.43
N ASN A 64 10.31 3.37 -0.37
CA ASN A 64 11.51 2.59 -0.08
C ASN A 64 12.28 3.08 1.17
N PRO A 65 11.61 3.16 2.34
CA PRO A 65 12.27 3.62 3.56
C PRO A 65 13.33 2.62 4.03
N GLU A 66 14.35 3.13 4.73
CA GLU A 66 15.41 2.30 5.33
C GLU A 66 14.89 1.44 6.49
N PHE A 67 13.87 1.92 7.20
CA PHE A 67 13.26 1.24 8.33
C PHE A 67 11.78 1.61 8.51
N ILE A 68 10.95 0.66 8.94
CA ILE A 68 9.56 0.87 9.34
C ILE A 68 9.29 0.08 10.62
N TYR A 69 8.65 0.71 11.60
CA TYR A 69 8.04 0.04 12.73
C TYR A 69 6.53 -0.10 12.53
N VAL A 70 6.02 -1.34 12.61
CA VAL A 70 4.57 -1.65 12.55
C VAL A 70 4.19 -2.47 13.77
N MET A 71 3.17 -2.03 14.50
CA MET A 71 2.65 -2.80 15.61
C MET A 71 1.74 -3.90 15.08
N ASN A 72 2.10 -5.16 15.34
CA ASN A 72 1.20 -6.28 15.08
C ASN A 72 0.18 -6.37 16.22
N GLN A 73 -1.12 -6.26 15.91
CA GLN A 73 -2.21 -6.60 16.83
C GLN A 73 -2.92 -7.91 16.44
N PHE A 74 -2.28 -8.74 15.61
CA PHE A 74 -2.83 -10.06 15.24
C PHE A 74 -1.95 -11.18 15.81
N GLN A 75 -2.39 -11.72 16.96
CA GLN A 75 -2.44 -13.17 17.14
C GLN A 75 -3.70 -13.70 16.43
N LEU A 76 -3.62 -14.98 16.07
CA LEU A 76 -4.62 -15.84 15.42
C LEU A 76 -6.10 -15.46 15.64
#